data_AF-A0A522PEJ9-F1
#
_entry.id   AF-A0A522PEJ9-F1
#
_cell.length_a   1.000
_cell.length_b   1.000
_cell.length_c   1.000
_cell.angle_alpha   90.00
_cell.angle_beta   90.00
_cell.angle_gamma   90.00
#
_symmetry.space_group_name_H-M   'P 1'
#
loop_
_entity.id
_entity.type
_entity.pdbx_description
1 polymer ?
#
loop_
_entity_poly.entity_id
_entity_poly.type
_entity_poly.pdbx_seq_one_letter_code
_entity_poly.pdbx_strand_id
1 'polypeptide(L)'
;MGPSGRHPQATALGVGVSVVLVAIALWLPALGGQASPRSAVAAPTDAASATRSGITVSGVGKVTVRPDQAEVRLGVQAQASSAAAAQSQASAVMGRLVAALKRLGVADKDLATEWLSLQPQYA
;
A
#
# COMPACT_ATOMS: atom_id res chain seq x y z
N MET A 1 -24.70 -22.24 -21.12
CA MET A 1 -24.87 -22.27 -19.64
C MET A 1 -24.07 -21.10 -19.07
N GLY A 2 -24.61 -20.33 -18.13
CA GLY A 2 -23.85 -19.36 -17.32
C GLY A 2 -24.05 -19.71 -15.83
N PRO A 3 -24.09 -18.72 -14.91
CA PRO A 3 -23.29 -17.49 -14.89
C PRO A 3 -22.81 -17.11 -13.46
N SER A 4 -21.50 -16.93 -13.25
CA SER A 4 -20.96 -16.30 -12.03
C SER A 4 -19.53 -15.80 -12.24
N GLY A 5 -19.07 -14.71 -11.59
CA GLY A 5 -19.76 -13.81 -10.68
C GLY A 5 -19.14 -12.40 -10.68
N ARG A 6 -19.85 -11.41 -10.14
CA ARG A 6 -19.34 -10.03 -10.01
C ARG A 6 -18.41 -9.92 -8.80
N HIS A 7 -17.22 -9.35 -8.97
CA HIS A 7 -16.38 -8.89 -7.85
C HIS A 7 -16.19 -7.37 -7.89
N PRO A 8 -17.12 -6.59 -7.30
CA PRO A 8 -16.80 -5.23 -6.87
C PRO A 8 -15.89 -5.33 -5.63
N GLN A 9 -14.65 -4.87 -5.74
CA GLN A 9 -13.72 -4.70 -4.62
C GLN A 9 -13.37 -3.21 -4.48
N ALA A 10 -14.38 -2.41 -4.11
CA ALA A 10 -14.25 -0.98 -3.92
C ALA A 10 -13.91 -0.67 -2.45
N THR A 11 -12.61 -0.71 -2.11
CA THR A 11 -12.14 -0.41 -0.75
C THR A 11 -10.84 0.41 -0.74
N ALA A 12 -10.91 1.65 -1.20
CA ALA A 12 -9.86 2.64 -0.95
C ALA A 12 -10.06 3.25 0.45
N LEU A 13 -9.30 2.78 1.44
CA LEU A 13 -9.34 3.29 2.82
C LEU A 13 -8.03 2.91 3.54
N GLY A 14 -7.31 3.90 4.10
CA GLY A 14 -6.05 3.62 4.82
C GLY A 14 -5.02 4.74 4.86
N VAL A 15 -5.41 5.97 5.23
CA VAL A 15 -4.41 6.97 5.65
C VAL A 15 -3.85 6.52 7.00
N GLY A 16 -2.58 6.12 7.03
CA GLY A 16 -1.93 5.56 8.22
C GLY A 16 -0.45 5.96 8.30
N VAL A 17 -0.17 7.09 8.94
CA VAL A 17 1.21 7.48 9.27
C VAL A 17 1.74 6.55 10.36
N SER A 18 2.83 5.85 10.08
CA SER A 18 3.52 5.00 11.05
C SER A 18 5.03 5.26 11.04
N VAL A 19 5.42 6.40 11.63
CA VAL A 19 6.80 6.63 12.06
C VAL A 19 7.03 5.82 13.34
N VAL A 20 7.85 4.78 13.28
CA VAL A 20 8.34 4.07 14.47
C VAL A 20 9.86 4.05 14.44
N LEU A 21 10.45 4.70 15.44
CA LEU A 21 11.90 4.75 15.67
C LEU A 21 12.35 3.46 16.35
N VAL A 22 13.33 2.76 15.76
CA VAL A 22 14.18 1.83 16.51
C VAL A 22 15.65 2.07 16.11
N ALA A 23 16.34 2.78 16.98
CA ALA A 23 17.79 2.88 17.03
C ALA A 23 18.23 2.53 18.47
N ILE A 24 19.55 2.39 18.69
CA ILE A 24 20.20 1.99 19.95
C ILE A 24 20.14 0.48 20.23
N ALA A 25 21.31 -0.18 20.16
CA ALA A 25 21.91 -0.97 21.26
C ALA A 25 23.07 -1.86 20.75
N LEU A 26 24.34 -1.42 20.88
CA LEU A 26 25.51 -2.31 20.69
C LEU A 26 26.83 -1.74 21.25
N TRP A 27 26.87 -1.54 22.58
CA TRP A 27 28.06 -1.18 23.38
C TRP A 27 27.92 -1.83 24.79
N LEU A 28 28.94 -2.38 25.46
CA LEU A 28 30.26 -2.81 24.96
C LEU A 28 30.72 -4.16 25.65
N PRO A 29 31.84 -4.41 26.39
CA PRO A 29 32.45 -5.76 26.38
C PRO A 29 32.78 -6.47 27.73
N ALA A 30 32.66 -7.80 27.71
CA ALA A 30 33.61 -8.79 28.27
C ALA A 30 33.87 -8.97 29.81
N LEU A 31 34.40 -10.18 30.10
CA LEU A 31 35.21 -10.62 31.28
C LEU A 31 34.52 -10.98 32.62
N GLY A 32 34.76 -12.24 33.06
CA GLY A 32 34.56 -12.77 34.43
C GLY A 32 33.25 -13.57 34.65
N GLY A 33 33.25 -14.75 35.28
CA GLY A 33 34.37 -15.62 35.67
C GLY A 33 33.97 -16.84 36.55
N GLN A 34 34.45 -18.03 36.17
CA GLN A 34 34.73 -19.25 36.98
C GLN A 34 33.68 -19.94 37.89
N ALA A 35 33.63 -21.28 37.76
CA ALA A 35 33.41 -22.32 38.80
C ALA A 35 32.00 -22.59 39.40
N SER A 36 31.29 -23.58 38.80
CA SER A 36 30.96 -24.92 39.34
C SER A 36 30.60 -25.16 40.83
N PRO A 37 29.94 -26.29 41.18
CA PRO A 37 28.71 -26.88 40.61
C PRO A 37 27.69 -27.31 41.71
N ARG A 38 26.45 -27.69 41.36
CA ARG A 38 25.58 -28.46 42.29
C ARG A 38 24.64 -29.44 41.57
N SER A 39 24.26 -30.50 42.28
CA SER A 39 23.82 -31.79 41.74
C SER A 39 22.41 -31.84 41.13
N ALA A 40 22.29 -32.83 40.23
CA ALA A 40 21.10 -33.34 39.56
C ALA A 40 19.76 -33.33 40.32
N VAL A 41 18.69 -33.10 39.55
CA VAL A 41 17.31 -33.55 39.81
C VAL A 41 16.84 -34.35 38.58
N ALA A 42 15.90 -35.27 38.75
CA ALA A 42 15.57 -36.32 37.78
C ALA A 42 14.99 -35.81 36.44
N ALA A 43 15.17 -36.62 35.40
CA ALA A 43 14.58 -36.38 34.09
C ALA A 43 13.06 -36.62 34.09
N PRO A 44 12.26 -35.75 33.42
CA PRO A 44 10.94 -36.13 32.94
C PRO A 44 11.10 -37.17 31.82
N THR A 45 10.31 -38.25 31.86
CA THR A 45 10.28 -39.24 30.78
C THR A 45 9.78 -38.59 29.50
N ASP A 46 10.60 -38.61 28.45
CA ASP A 46 10.21 -38.08 27.14
C ASP A 46 9.07 -38.94 26.56
N ALA A 47 7.94 -38.31 26.22
CA ALA A 47 6.70 -39.00 25.82
C ALA A 47 6.74 -39.45 24.34
N ALA A 48 7.84 -40.08 23.96
CA ALA A 48 8.17 -40.44 22.59
C ALA A 48 7.45 -41.71 22.12
N SER A 49 6.14 -41.62 21.81
CA SER A 49 5.46 -42.49 20.80
C SER A 49 4.02 -42.04 20.49
N ALA A 50 3.83 -40.78 20.09
CA ALA A 50 2.67 -40.42 19.28
C ALA A 50 3.04 -40.63 17.80
N THR A 51 2.60 -41.75 17.20
CA THR A 51 2.93 -42.16 15.82
C THR A 51 2.32 -41.19 14.80
N ARG A 52 3.05 -40.12 14.50
CA ARG A 52 2.70 -39.11 13.49
C ARG A 52 2.95 -39.61 12.07
N SER A 53 2.13 -40.56 11.63
CA SER A 53 2.07 -40.98 10.22
C SER A 53 1.42 -39.89 9.38
N GLY A 54 2.23 -39.08 8.70
CA GLY A 54 1.78 -38.05 7.77
C GLY A 54 2.95 -37.41 7.04
N ILE A 55 2.77 -37.08 5.75
CA ILE A 55 3.80 -36.41 4.94
C ILE A 55 3.57 -34.89 5.02
N THR A 56 4.37 -34.21 5.85
CA THR A 56 4.36 -32.75 5.93
C THR A 56 5.11 -32.15 4.74
N VAL A 57 4.41 -31.46 3.85
CA VAL A 57 5.00 -30.73 2.72
C VAL A 57 4.86 -29.22 2.97
N SER A 58 5.99 -28.51 3.00
CA SER A 58 6.01 -27.05 2.91
C SER A 58 6.29 -26.62 1.46
N GLY A 59 5.47 -25.71 0.94
CA GLY A 59 5.61 -25.18 -0.41
C GLY A 59 5.50 -23.67 -0.42
N VAL A 60 6.46 -22.99 -1.06
CA VAL A 60 6.46 -21.52 -1.21
C VAL A 60 6.12 -21.17 -2.65
N GLY A 61 4.86 -20.76 -2.88
CA GLY A 61 4.43 -20.23 -4.16
C GLY A 61 4.86 -18.78 -4.33
N LYS A 62 5.78 -18.50 -5.26
CA LYS A 62 6.12 -17.13 -5.68
C LYS A 62 5.65 -16.88 -7.11
N VAL A 63 4.66 -16.01 -7.27
CA VAL A 63 4.19 -15.52 -8.57
C VAL A 63 4.80 -14.14 -8.82
N THR A 64 5.32 -13.93 -10.04
CA THR A 64 5.85 -12.64 -10.49
C THR A 64 5.09 -12.22 -11.74
N VAL A 65 4.29 -11.16 -11.66
CA VAL A 65 3.51 -10.61 -12.78
C VAL A 65 4.06 -9.21 -13.11
N ARG A 66 4.01 -8.81 -14.38
CA ARG A 66 4.27 -7.42 -14.77
C ARG A 66 2.99 -6.60 -14.54
N PRO A 67 3.05 -5.42 -13.88
CA PRO A 67 1.90 -4.53 -13.83
C PRO A 67 1.54 -4.07 -15.26
N ASP A 68 0.25 -4.10 -15.57
CA ASP A 68 -0.35 -3.82 -16.88
C ASP A 68 -1.13 -2.49 -16.92
N GLN A 69 -1.27 -1.82 -15.77
CA GLN A 69 -2.02 -0.57 -15.61
C GLN A 69 -1.16 0.48 -14.92
N ALA A 70 -1.40 1.75 -15.24
CA ALA A 70 -0.74 2.90 -14.64
C ALA A 70 -1.75 4.04 -14.42
N GLU A 71 -1.83 4.53 -13.19
CA GLU A 71 -2.67 5.67 -12.82
C GLU A 71 -1.85 6.96 -12.85
N VAL A 72 -2.36 8.03 -13.47
CA VAL A 72 -1.70 9.33 -13.56
C VAL A 72 -2.68 10.44 -13.17
N ARG A 73 -2.41 11.11 -12.04
CA ARG A 73 -3.24 12.22 -11.54
C ARG A 73 -2.75 13.54 -12.12
N LEU A 74 -3.62 14.22 -12.87
CA LEU A 74 -3.34 15.52 -13.51
C LEU A 74 -4.32 16.58 -12.98
N GLY A 75 -3.79 17.68 -12.47
CA GLY A 75 -4.56 18.80 -11.94
C GLY A 75 -4.45 20.06 -12.81
N VAL A 76 -5.47 20.92 -12.71
CA VAL A 76 -5.50 22.25 -13.33
C VAL A 76 -5.86 23.27 -12.25
N GLN A 77 -5.05 24.33 -12.15
CA GLN A 77 -5.30 25.45 -11.25
C GLN A 77 -5.57 26.72 -12.08
N ALA A 78 -6.57 27.49 -11.67
CA ALA A 78 -6.87 28.81 -12.20
C ALA A 78 -7.14 29.77 -11.04
N GLN A 79 -6.78 31.04 -11.21
CA GLN A 79 -7.01 32.11 -10.24
C GLN A 79 -7.62 33.30 -10.98
N ALA A 80 -8.67 33.88 -10.41
CA ALA A 80 -9.36 35.05 -10.94
C ALA A 80 -10.01 35.84 -9.80
N SER A 81 -10.40 37.08 -10.06
CA SER A 81 -11.06 37.97 -9.10
C SER A 81 -12.48 37.53 -8.68
N SER A 82 -13.07 36.54 -9.34
CA SER A 82 -14.35 35.95 -8.94
C SER A 82 -14.34 34.42 -9.08
N ALA A 83 -15.11 33.76 -8.20
CA ALA A 83 -15.32 32.31 -8.20
C ALA A 83 -15.79 31.78 -9.57
N ALA A 84 -16.75 32.46 -10.20
CA ALA A 84 -17.29 32.07 -11.50
C ALA A 84 -16.27 32.20 -12.64
N ALA A 85 -15.43 33.25 -12.62
CA ALA A 85 -14.35 33.40 -13.60
C ALA A 85 -13.27 32.31 -13.43
N ALA A 86 -12.86 32.03 -12.19
CA ALA A 86 -11.88 30.98 -11.89
C ALA A 86 -12.39 29.59 -12.30
N GLN A 87 -13.65 29.28 -11.99
CA GLN A 87 -14.29 28.01 -12.41
C GLN A 87 -14.36 27.90 -13.94
N SER A 88 -14.86 28.92 -14.64
CA SER A 88 -14.97 28.93 -16.10
C SER A 88 -13.61 28.73 -16.77
N GLN A 89 -12.58 29.43 -16.30
CA GLN A 89 -11.21 29.31 -16.79
C GLN A 89 -10.63 27.91 -16.52
N ALA A 90 -10.85 27.34 -15.32
CA ALA A 90 -10.44 25.98 -14.99
C ALA A 90 -11.12 24.95 -15.91
N SER A 91 -12.43 25.02 -16.09
CA SER A 91 -13.19 24.14 -17.00
C SER A 91 -12.71 24.24 -18.45
N ALA A 92 -12.43 25.46 -18.94
CA ALA A 92 -11.93 25.68 -20.30
C ALA A 92 -10.47 25.21 -20.52
N VAL A 93 -9.65 25.16 -19.46
CA VAL A 93 -8.32 24.51 -19.51
C VAL A 93 -8.47 22.99 -19.42
N MET A 94 -9.30 22.47 -18.52
CA MET A 94 -9.49 21.03 -18.32
C MET A 94 -10.11 20.35 -19.56
N GLY A 95 -11.06 21.00 -20.23
CA GLY A 95 -11.61 20.51 -21.51
C GLY A 95 -10.55 20.42 -22.63
N ARG A 96 -9.57 21.34 -22.65
CA ARG A 96 -8.43 21.27 -23.58
C ARG A 96 -7.44 20.16 -23.21
N LEU A 97 -7.21 19.93 -21.92
CA LEU A 97 -6.39 18.79 -21.45
C LEU A 97 -7.03 17.45 -21.85
N VAL A 98 -8.33 17.27 -21.59
CA VAL A 98 -9.09 16.09 -22.00
C VAL A 98 -9.04 15.89 -23.53
N ALA A 99 -9.22 16.95 -24.32
CA ALA A 99 -9.12 16.88 -25.78
C ALA A 99 -7.69 16.50 -26.27
N ALA A 100 -6.64 16.91 -25.56
CA ALA A 100 -5.27 16.51 -25.86
C ALA A 100 -5.01 15.03 -25.50
N LEU A 101 -5.47 14.55 -24.34
CA LEU A 101 -5.34 13.15 -23.92
C LEU A 101 -6.07 12.19 -24.87
N LYS A 102 -7.28 12.55 -25.33
CA LYS A 102 -8.01 11.80 -26.37
C LYS A 102 -7.23 11.70 -27.68
N ARG A 103 -6.57 12.79 -28.11
CA ARG A 103 -5.71 12.80 -29.31
C ARG A 103 -4.45 11.94 -29.17
N LEU A 104 -4.01 11.67 -27.95
CA LEU A 104 -2.92 10.74 -27.64
C LEU A 104 -3.39 9.28 -27.48
N GLY A 105 -4.68 9.00 -27.72
CA GLY A 105 -5.24 7.64 -27.69
C GLY A 105 -5.82 7.20 -26.35
N VAL A 106 -5.89 8.07 -25.34
CA VAL A 106 -6.56 7.74 -24.07
C VAL A 106 -8.07 7.70 -24.29
N ALA A 107 -8.70 6.57 -23.96
CA ALA A 107 -10.14 6.39 -24.15
C ALA A 107 -10.96 7.11 -23.08
N ASP A 108 -12.18 7.54 -23.43
CA ASP A 108 -13.11 8.22 -22.51
C ASP A 108 -13.36 7.47 -21.20
N LYS A 109 -13.38 6.14 -21.24
CA LYS A 109 -13.56 5.29 -20.05
C LYS A 109 -12.42 5.36 -19.02
N ASP A 110 -11.26 5.87 -19.43
CA ASP A 110 -10.04 5.96 -18.61
C ASP A 110 -9.77 7.40 -18.13
N LEU A 111 -10.69 8.33 -18.40
CA LEU A 111 -10.59 9.75 -18.03
C LEU A 111 -11.66 10.10 -16.99
N ALA A 112 -11.26 10.20 -15.72
CA ALA A 112 -12.12 10.60 -14.61
C ALA A 112 -11.69 11.97 -14.02
N THR A 113 -12.67 12.77 -13.56
CA THR A 113 -12.42 13.95 -12.73
C THR A 113 -12.89 13.65 -11.32
N GLU A 114 -11.96 13.29 -10.43
CA GLU A 114 -12.28 12.86 -9.06
C GLU A 114 -12.51 14.01 -8.08
N TRP A 115 -11.85 15.15 -8.29
CA TRP A 115 -11.77 16.22 -7.30
C TRP A 115 -11.78 17.62 -7.93
N LEU A 116 -12.52 18.54 -7.29
CA LEU A 116 -12.52 19.96 -7.61
C LEU A 116 -12.44 20.73 -6.29
N SER A 117 -11.40 21.57 -6.13
CA SER A 117 -11.26 22.48 -5.00
C SER A 117 -11.41 23.91 -5.48
N LEU A 118 -12.15 24.73 -4.73
CA LEU A 118 -12.23 26.17 -4.93
C LEU A 118 -12.05 26.85 -3.58
N GLN A 119 -11.00 27.66 -3.46
CA GLN A 119 -10.56 28.27 -2.21
C GLN A 119 -10.36 29.78 -2.45
N PRO A 120 -10.89 30.66 -1.58
CA PRO A 120 -10.55 32.08 -1.65
C PRO A 120 -9.06 32.26 -1.35
N GLN A 121 -8.40 33.12 -2.12
CA GLN A 121 -7.02 33.53 -1.91
C GLN A 121 -7.05 34.97 -1.38
N TYR A 122 -6.55 35.15 -0.16
CA TYR A 122 -6.35 36.47 0.45
C TYR A 122 -4.85 36.80 0.35
N ALA A 123 -4.53 38.01 -0.10
CA ALA A 123 -3.19 38.52 -0.34
C ALA A 123 -3.05 39.94 0.24
#